data_AF-A0AA41JI49-F1
#
_entry.id   AF-A0AA41JI49-F1
#
_cell.length_a   1.000
_cell.length_b   1.000
_cell.length_c   1.000
_cell.angle_alpha   90.00
_cell.angle_beta   90.00
_cell.angle_gamma   90.00
#
_symmetry.space_group_name_H-M   'P 1'
#
loop_
_entity.id
_entity.type
_entity.pdbx_description
1 polymer ?
#
loop_
_entity_poly.entity_id
_entity_poly.type
_entity_poly.pdbx_seq_one_letter_code
_entity_poly.pdbx_strand_id
1 'polypeptide(L)'
;MTLARAQHDGVDVWIVQLPGHVAYAYTHLKRVFASDDSRHRVVTVDLTKLLACADRDTTDYVLPAVQYWAPGKAAGIREFLDPAEPRIPDMPFITFREMRTRTLLGIPGLSKVGVASFRNGQHRARYLAYAGATSLPVEVHETEADLLVRYCGE
;
A
#
# COMPACT_ATOMS: atom_id res chain seq x y z
N MET A 1 7.03 -4.62 -13.20
CA MET A 1 7.78 -5.73 -12.56
C MET A 1 6.87 -6.46 -11.58
N THR A 2 6.62 -7.75 -11.80
CA THR A 2 5.82 -8.54 -10.85
C THR A 2 6.66 -8.84 -9.61
N LEU A 3 6.15 -8.57 -8.41
CA LEU A 3 6.83 -8.95 -7.16
C LEU A 3 6.98 -10.47 -7.07
N ALA A 4 8.09 -10.91 -6.47
CA ALA A 4 8.33 -12.32 -6.23
C ALA A 4 7.27 -12.90 -5.28
N ARG A 5 6.70 -14.05 -5.65
CA ARG A 5 5.75 -14.82 -4.85
C ARG A 5 6.43 -16.10 -4.35
N ALA A 6 6.17 -16.46 -3.09
CA ALA A 6 6.63 -17.69 -2.48
C ALA A 6 5.52 -18.32 -1.63
N GLN A 7 5.73 -19.56 -1.21
CA GLN A 7 4.93 -20.20 -0.17
C GLN A 7 5.73 -20.22 1.14
N HIS A 8 5.09 -19.81 2.23
CA HIS A 8 5.63 -19.89 3.58
C HIS A 8 4.60 -20.57 4.47
N ASP A 9 4.94 -21.75 5.02
CA ASP A 9 4.03 -22.57 5.83
C ASP A 9 2.63 -22.79 5.21
N GLY A 10 2.60 -23.01 3.89
CA GLY A 10 1.36 -23.23 3.13
C GLY A 10 0.58 -21.95 2.80
N VAL A 11 1.09 -20.77 3.16
CA VAL A 11 0.50 -19.46 2.86
C VAL A 11 1.25 -18.82 1.70
N ASP A 12 0.50 -18.31 0.73
CA ASP A 12 1.07 -17.48 -0.34
C ASP A 12 1.53 -16.12 0.20
N VAL A 13 2.78 -15.79 -0.08
CA VAL A 13 3.40 -14.53 0.32
C VAL A 13 4.02 -13.80 -0.87
N TRP A 14 4.01 -12.48 -0.78
CA TRP A 14 4.70 -11.56 -1.67
C TRP A 14 5.91 -11.01 -0.93
N ILE A 15 7.06 -11.03 -1.61
CA ILE A 15 8.31 -10.53 -1.07
C ILE A 15 8.49 -9.08 -1.52
N VAL A 16 8.51 -8.15 -0.56
CA VAL A 16 8.79 -6.73 -0.80
C VAL A 16 10.24 -6.46 -0.47
N GLN A 17 11.01 -6.01 -1.46
CA GLN A 17 12.43 -5.67 -1.30
C GLN A 17 12.58 -4.31 -0.63
N LEU A 18 13.56 -4.20 0.27
CA LEU A 18 13.87 -3.02 1.07
C LEU A 18 15.35 -2.64 0.89
N PRO A 19 15.71 -2.08 -0.28
CA PRO A 19 17.07 -1.73 -0.58
C PRO A 19 17.59 -0.69 0.42
N GLY A 20 18.72 -0.99 1.07
CA GLY A 20 19.34 -0.10 2.04
C GLY A 20 18.68 -0.07 3.42
N HIS A 21 17.66 -0.88 3.67
CA HIS A 21 17.10 -1.03 5.00
C HIS A 21 18.02 -1.86 5.90
N VAL A 22 18.48 -1.26 7.00
CA VAL A 22 19.58 -1.80 7.83
C VAL A 22 19.20 -3.11 8.54
N ALA A 23 17.96 -3.23 9.01
CA ALA A 23 17.57 -4.37 9.85
C ALA A 23 17.34 -5.66 9.04
N TYR A 24 16.78 -5.54 7.84
CA TYR A 24 16.47 -6.67 6.95
C TYR A 24 16.27 -6.17 5.52
N ALA A 25 16.60 -7.01 4.54
CA ALA A 25 16.57 -6.65 3.12
C ALA A 25 15.20 -6.82 2.45
N TYR A 26 14.26 -7.50 3.10
CA TYR A 26 12.91 -7.74 2.56
C TYR A 26 11.89 -7.97 3.68
N THR A 27 10.60 -7.87 3.36
CA THR A 27 9.49 -8.34 4.20
C THR A 27 8.57 -9.27 3.40
N HIS A 28 7.81 -10.10 4.10
CA HIS A 28 6.69 -10.83 3.53
C HIS A 28 5.38 -10.08 3.74
N LEU A 29 4.49 -10.17 2.76
CA LEU A 29 3.09 -9.79 2.91
C LEU A 29 2.21 -10.92 2.40
N LYS A 30 1.12 -11.22 3.10
CA LYS A 30 0.13 -12.20 2.65
C LYS A 30 -1.19 -11.52 2.30
N ARG A 31 -2.08 -12.29 1.68
CA ARG A 31 -3.42 -11.81 1.36
C ARG A 31 -4.27 -11.57 2.61
N VAL A 32 -5.09 -10.53 2.55
CA VAL A 32 -6.20 -10.27 3.48
C VAL A 32 -7.35 -11.22 3.17
N PHE A 33 -7.74 -11.33 1.89
CA PHE A 33 -8.84 -12.18 1.46
C PHE A 33 -8.32 -13.46 0.80
N ALA A 34 -8.31 -14.56 1.57
CA ALA A 34 -7.78 -15.86 1.14
C ALA A 34 -8.78 -16.73 0.35
N SER A 35 -10.06 -16.37 0.34
CA SER A 35 -11.10 -17.16 -0.34
C SER A 35 -11.11 -16.90 -1.86
N ASP A 36 -11.32 -17.95 -2.65
CA ASP A 36 -11.52 -17.86 -4.10
C ASP A 36 -12.80 -17.08 -4.48
N ASP A 37 -13.74 -16.95 -3.54
CA ASP A 37 -14.96 -16.11 -3.71
C ASP A 37 -14.71 -14.63 -3.33
N SER A 38 -13.47 -14.26 -3.02
CA SER A 38 -13.14 -12.86 -2.82
C SER A 38 -13.12 -12.14 -4.17
N ARG A 39 -14.02 -11.18 -4.36
CA ARG A 39 -13.99 -10.21 -5.48
C ARG A 39 -12.84 -9.19 -5.35
N HIS A 40 -11.70 -9.63 -4.82
CA HIS A 40 -10.53 -8.83 -4.56
C HIS A 40 -9.33 -9.37 -5.33
N ARG A 41 -8.61 -8.46 -5.99
CA ARG A 41 -7.42 -8.75 -6.78
C ARG A 41 -6.20 -8.18 -6.07
N VAL A 42 -5.11 -8.93 -6.09
CA VAL A 42 -3.79 -8.40 -5.71
C VAL A 42 -3.23 -7.64 -6.90
N VAL A 43 -2.87 -6.38 -6.69
CA VAL A 43 -2.24 -5.50 -7.67
C VAL A 43 -0.89 -5.06 -7.12
N THR A 44 0.17 -5.20 -7.92
CA THR A 44 1.45 -4.57 -7.59
C THR A 44 1.43 -3.12 -8.08
N VAL A 45 1.74 -2.19 -7.18
CA VAL A 45 1.70 -0.75 -7.46
C VAL A 45 3.04 -0.09 -7.15
N ASP A 46 3.34 0.97 -7.88
CA ASP A 46 4.36 1.96 -7.51
C ASP A 46 3.91 2.64 -6.21
N LEU A 47 4.72 2.47 -5.18
CA LEU A 47 4.41 2.92 -3.83
C LEU A 47 4.39 4.45 -3.72
N THR A 48 5.21 5.15 -4.50
CA THR A 48 5.23 6.61 -4.52
C THR A 48 3.94 7.15 -5.15
N LYS A 49 3.52 6.58 -6.29
CA LYS A 49 2.26 6.94 -6.96
C LYS A 49 1.06 6.64 -6.06
N LEU A 50 1.06 5.49 -5.37
CA LEU A 50 0.01 5.12 -4.41
C LEU A 50 -0.09 6.15 -3.28
N LEU A 51 1.01 6.47 -2.60
CA LEU A 51 1.00 7.43 -1.50
C LEU A 51 0.58 8.83 -1.95
N ALA A 52 0.98 9.25 -3.14
CA ALA A 52 0.52 10.51 -3.73
C ALA A 52 -1.00 10.51 -4.01
N CYS A 53 -1.59 9.37 -4.39
CA CYS A 53 -3.04 9.24 -4.52
C CYS A 53 -3.74 9.19 -3.15
N ALA A 54 -3.09 8.62 -2.14
CA ALA A 54 -3.63 8.56 -0.78
C ALA A 54 -3.59 9.91 -0.06
N ASP A 55 -2.57 10.73 -0.30
CA ASP A 55 -2.47 12.08 0.26
C ASP A 55 -3.53 13.04 -0.29
N ARG A 56 -4.21 12.67 -1.39
CA ARG A 56 -5.38 13.39 -1.92
C ARG A 56 -6.68 13.01 -1.24
N ASP A 57 -6.70 11.92 -0.47
CA ASP A 57 -7.91 11.49 0.20
C ASP A 57 -8.16 12.36 1.42
N THR A 58 -9.18 13.23 1.32
CA THR A 58 -9.55 14.15 2.39
C THR A 58 -10.63 13.59 3.30
N THR A 59 -11.08 12.33 3.08
CA THR A 59 -12.14 11.74 3.91
C THR A 59 -11.62 11.11 5.19
N ASP A 60 -10.35 10.68 5.20
CA ASP A 60 -9.73 9.99 6.33
C ASP A 60 -8.53 10.76 6.90
N TYR A 61 -8.04 10.30 8.06
CA TYR A 61 -6.86 10.87 8.71
C TYR A 61 -5.63 10.80 7.81
N VAL A 62 -5.07 11.98 7.49
CA VAL A 62 -3.80 12.09 6.77
C VAL A 62 -2.67 11.74 7.73
N LEU A 63 -2.20 10.50 7.64
CA LEU A 63 -1.05 10.04 8.40
C LEU A 63 0.20 10.82 7.96
N PRO A 64 0.95 11.47 8.85
CA PRO A 64 2.16 12.20 8.47
C PRO A 64 3.27 11.27 8.00
N ALA A 65 4.32 11.85 7.42
CA ALA A 65 5.53 11.12 7.06
C ALA A 65 6.21 10.51 8.30
N VAL A 66 6.94 9.40 8.09
CA VAL A 66 7.46 8.53 9.17
C VAL A 66 8.33 9.28 10.18
N GLN A 67 9.11 10.26 9.73
CA GLN A 67 9.97 11.08 10.59
C GLN A 67 9.21 11.91 11.63
N TYR A 68 7.90 12.09 11.46
CA TYR A 68 7.04 12.85 12.37
C TYR A 68 6.15 11.95 13.22
N TRP A 69 6.33 10.63 13.16
CA TRP A 69 5.56 9.71 14.00
C TRP A 69 5.97 9.83 15.47
N ALA A 70 5.04 9.48 16.35
CA ALA A 70 5.32 9.39 17.78
C ALA A 70 6.52 8.46 18.05
N PRO A 71 7.35 8.77 19.06
CA PRO A 71 8.49 7.93 19.43
C PRO A 71 8.10 6.45 19.57
N GLY A 72 8.95 5.55 19.05
CA GLY A 72 8.72 4.11 19.10
C GLY A 72 7.73 3.56 18.06
N LYS A 73 6.88 4.39 17.43
CA LYS A 73 5.91 3.91 16.43
C LYS A 73 6.58 3.28 15.21
N ALA A 74 7.63 3.92 14.69
CA ALA A 74 8.39 3.40 13.56
C ALA A 74 9.11 2.09 13.92
N ALA A 75 9.67 1.99 15.12
CA ALA A 75 10.30 0.77 15.62
C ALA A 75 9.30 -0.39 15.74
N GLY A 76 8.11 -0.14 16.28
CA GLY A 76 7.07 -1.17 16.37
C GLY A 76 6.55 -1.63 15.01
N ILE A 77 6.46 -0.74 14.01
CA ILE A 77 6.11 -1.15 12.64
C ILE A 77 7.25 -1.93 11.99
N ARG A 78 8.51 -1.54 12.21
CA ARG A 78 9.69 -2.26 11.74
C ARG A 78 9.71 -3.70 12.27
N GLU A 79 9.52 -3.88 13.58
CA GLU A 79 9.48 -5.19 14.23
C GLU A 79 8.33 -6.03 13.70
N PHE A 80 7.14 -5.43 13.56
CA PHE A 80 5.99 -6.13 12.97
C PHE A 80 6.21 -6.59 11.52
N LEU A 81 7.08 -5.93 10.77
CA LEU A 81 7.42 -6.26 9.38
C LEU A 81 8.68 -7.12 9.24
N ASP A 82 9.30 -7.53 10.36
CA ASP A 82 10.51 -8.35 10.29
C ASP A 82 10.16 -9.75 9.71
N PRO A 83 10.83 -10.20 8.64
CA PRO A 83 10.56 -11.51 8.03
C PRO A 83 10.88 -12.69 8.95
N ALA A 84 11.60 -12.49 10.06
CA ALA A 84 11.84 -13.51 11.07
C ALA A 84 10.64 -13.70 12.03
N GLU A 85 9.67 -12.78 12.04
CA GLU A 85 8.48 -12.91 12.88
C GLU A 85 7.55 -14.01 12.35
N PRO A 86 7.02 -14.90 13.22
CA PRO A 86 6.11 -15.96 12.80
C PRO A 86 4.81 -15.43 12.17
N ARG A 87 4.39 -14.22 12.58
CA ARG A 87 3.17 -13.60 12.08
C ARG A 87 3.45 -12.84 10.79
N ILE A 88 3.02 -13.42 9.66
CA ILE A 88 3.08 -12.76 8.36
C ILE A 88 2.07 -11.59 8.31
N PRO A 89 2.52 -10.35 8.04
CA PRO A 89 1.63 -9.20 7.90
C PRO A 89 0.71 -9.28 6.69
N ASP A 90 -0.52 -8.78 6.84
CA ASP A 90 -1.42 -8.62 5.70
C ASP A 90 -0.99 -7.44 4.82
N MET A 91 -1.06 -7.64 3.51
CA MET A 91 -0.90 -6.56 2.53
C MET A 91 -1.99 -5.50 2.70
N PRO A 92 -1.74 -4.24 2.29
CA PRO A 92 -2.76 -3.21 2.39
C PRO A 92 -4.00 -3.53 1.57
N PHE A 93 -5.18 -3.42 2.19
CA PHE A 93 -6.47 -3.38 1.50
C PHE A 93 -6.85 -1.91 1.28
N ILE A 94 -7.10 -1.55 0.03
CA ILE A 94 -7.43 -0.19 -0.37
C ILE A 94 -8.70 -0.16 -1.23
N THR A 95 -9.34 1.00 -1.26
CA THR A 95 -10.32 1.35 -2.29
C THR A 95 -9.78 2.44 -3.19
N PHE A 96 -10.15 2.45 -4.46
CA PHE A 96 -9.65 3.42 -5.44
C PHE A 96 -10.78 4.06 -6.25
N ARG A 97 -10.69 5.37 -6.44
CA ARG A 97 -11.67 6.14 -7.22
C ARG A 97 -11.03 7.31 -7.97
N GLU A 98 -11.74 7.80 -8.98
CA GLU A 98 -11.45 9.11 -9.58
C GLU A 98 -12.26 10.22 -8.91
N MET A 99 -11.63 11.36 -8.70
CA MET A 99 -12.28 12.59 -8.24
C MET A 99 -11.97 13.73 -9.22
N ARG A 100 -12.94 14.60 -9.50
CA ARG A 100 -12.68 15.85 -10.24
C ARG A 100 -12.02 16.86 -9.31
N THR A 101 -10.94 17.47 -9.76
CA THR A 101 -10.28 18.55 -9.02
C THR A 101 -11.19 19.77 -8.96
N ARG A 102 -11.35 20.40 -7.80
CA ARG A 102 -11.98 21.73 -7.73
C ARG A 102 -10.97 22.77 -8.19
N THR A 103 -11.40 23.70 -9.03
CA THR A 103 -10.61 24.90 -9.37
C THR A 103 -10.55 25.85 -8.17
N LEU A 104 -9.69 26.87 -8.22
CA LEU A 104 -9.57 27.93 -7.20
C LEU A 104 -10.91 28.65 -6.90
N LEU A 105 -11.89 28.59 -7.81
CA LEU A 105 -13.24 29.15 -7.64
C LEU A 105 -14.29 28.11 -7.20
N GLY A 106 -13.87 26.90 -6.81
CA GLY A 106 -14.78 25.82 -6.43
C GLY A 106 -15.50 25.12 -7.59
N ILE A 107 -15.29 25.57 -8.83
CA ILE A 107 -15.89 24.98 -10.04
C ILE A 107 -15.21 23.62 -10.30
N PRO A 108 -15.96 22.53 -10.58
CA PRO A 108 -15.37 21.25 -10.96
C PRO A 108 -14.51 21.41 -12.23
N GLY A 109 -13.22 21.15 -12.10
CA GLY A 109 -12.29 21.10 -13.22
C GLY A 109 -12.53 19.87 -14.10
N LEU A 110 -12.04 19.94 -15.33
CA LEU A 110 -12.11 18.84 -16.31
C LEU A 110 -11.11 17.71 -15.99
N SER A 111 -10.04 18.02 -15.25
CA SER A 111 -9.04 17.04 -14.81
C SER A 111 -9.58 16.13 -13.71
N LYS A 112 -9.38 14.83 -13.91
CA LYS A 112 -9.62 13.81 -12.89
C LYS A 112 -8.31 13.38 -12.25
N VAL A 113 -8.33 13.22 -10.94
CA VAL A 113 -7.22 12.67 -10.15
C VAL A 113 -7.63 11.35 -9.51
N GLY A 114 -6.68 10.43 -9.41
CA GLY A 114 -6.84 9.20 -8.64
C GLY A 114 -6.74 9.49 -7.15
N VAL A 115 -7.63 8.87 -6.38
CA VAL A 115 -7.68 8.93 -4.92
C VAL A 115 -7.69 7.51 -4.39
N ALA A 116 -6.76 7.21 -3.49
CA ALA A 116 -6.64 5.91 -2.82
C ALA A 116 -7.02 6.05 -1.34
N SER A 117 -7.93 5.21 -0.84
CA SER A 117 -8.31 5.18 0.57
C SER A 117 -7.85 3.86 1.18
N PHE A 118 -7.06 3.91 2.26
CA PHE A 118 -6.62 2.72 2.96
C PHE A 118 -7.71 2.21 3.90
N ARG A 119 -8.16 0.97 3.71
CA ARG A 119 -9.04 0.27 4.67
C ARG A 119 -8.22 -0.41 5.77
N ASN A 120 -6.98 -0.77 5.46
CA ASN A 120 -5.97 -1.16 6.44
C ASN A 120 -4.57 -0.78 5.93
N GLY A 121 -3.53 -0.99 6.72
CA GLY A 121 -2.15 -1.02 6.20
C GLY A 121 -1.52 0.33 5.84
N GLN A 122 -2.18 1.47 6.05
CA GLN A 122 -1.62 2.81 5.76
C GLN A 122 -0.25 3.06 6.43
N HIS A 123 -0.12 2.71 7.72
CA HIS A 123 1.15 2.82 8.44
C HIS A 123 2.23 1.92 7.83
N ARG A 124 1.89 0.69 7.43
CA ARG A 124 2.87 -0.22 6.81
C ARG A 124 3.33 0.30 5.46
N ALA A 125 2.40 0.75 4.62
CA ALA A 125 2.72 1.30 3.31
C ALA A 125 3.68 2.50 3.42
N ARG A 126 3.40 3.45 4.34
CA ARG A 126 4.30 4.58 4.59
C ARG A 126 5.66 4.16 5.16
N TYR A 127 5.68 3.20 6.09
CA TYR A 127 6.94 2.67 6.61
C TYR A 127 7.77 1.99 5.53
N LEU A 128 7.16 1.15 4.69
CA LEU A 128 7.84 0.45 3.60
C LEU A 128 8.44 1.43 2.60
N ALA A 129 7.72 2.51 2.27
CA ALA A 129 8.26 3.59 1.43
C ALA A 129 9.47 4.26 2.07
N TYR A 130 9.37 4.60 3.37
CA TYR A 130 10.49 5.14 4.15
C TYR A 130 11.68 4.18 4.24
N ALA A 131 11.42 2.87 4.29
CA ALA A 131 12.41 1.80 4.31
C ALA A 131 12.97 1.46 2.92
N GLY A 132 12.59 2.19 1.87
CA GLY A 132 13.17 2.06 0.53
C GLY A 132 12.39 1.17 -0.45
N ALA A 133 11.22 0.63 -0.07
CA ALA A 133 10.37 -0.08 -1.02
C ALA A 133 9.89 0.86 -2.12
N THR A 134 10.04 0.45 -3.38
CA THR A 134 9.49 1.16 -4.55
C THR A 134 8.14 0.62 -4.98
N SER A 135 7.88 -0.64 -4.64
CA SER A 135 6.74 -1.42 -5.11
C SER A 135 6.05 -2.10 -3.96
N LEU A 136 4.72 -2.22 -4.02
CA LEU A 136 3.92 -2.83 -2.96
C LEU A 136 2.79 -3.66 -3.55
N PRO A 137 2.55 -4.90 -3.06
CA PRO A 137 1.33 -5.61 -3.38
C PRO A 137 0.22 -5.04 -2.51
N VAL A 138 -0.92 -4.73 -3.12
CA VAL A 138 -2.12 -4.28 -2.41
C VAL A 138 -3.32 -5.07 -2.89
N GLU A 139 -4.29 -5.25 -2.01
CA GLU A 139 -5.60 -5.79 -2.36
C GLU A 139 -6.60 -4.67 -2.61
N VAL A 140 -7.40 -4.85 -3.65
CA VAL A 140 -8.42 -3.91 -4.09
C VAL A 140 -9.59 -4.69 -4.69
N HIS A 141 -10.80 -4.13 -4.64
CA HIS A 141 -11.95 -4.75 -5.29
C HIS A 141 -11.72 -4.87 -6.81
N GLU A 142 -12.16 -5.96 -7.42
CA GLU A 142 -11.85 -6.28 -8.82
C GLU A 142 -12.29 -5.21 -9.82
N THR A 143 -13.40 -4.52 -9.51
CA THR A 143 -13.97 -3.43 -10.32
C THR A 143 -13.15 -2.14 -10.26
N GLU A 144 -12.29 -2.00 -9.26
CA GLU A 144 -11.42 -0.84 -9.05
C GLU A 144 -9.97 -1.12 -9.49
N ALA A 145 -9.62 -2.39 -9.67
CA ALA A 145 -8.25 -2.85 -9.92
C ALA A 145 -7.64 -2.23 -11.18
N ASP A 146 -8.36 -2.20 -12.30
CA ASP A 146 -7.82 -1.67 -13.56
C ASP A 146 -7.62 -0.14 -13.49
N LEU A 147 -8.46 0.54 -12.70
CA LEU A 147 -8.30 1.97 -12.44
C LEU A 147 -7.08 2.24 -11.56
N LEU A 148 -6.88 1.42 -10.52
CA LEU A 148 -5.68 1.49 -9.68
C LEU A 148 -4.42 1.27 -10.53
N VAL A 149 -4.38 0.25 -11.39
CA VAL A 149 -3.24 -0.04 -12.29
C VAL A 149 -2.97 1.16 -13.21
N ARG A 150 -4.00 1.83 -13.73
CA ARG A 150 -3.81 3.00 -14.58
C ARG A 150 -3.08 4.14 -13.87
N TYR A 151 -3.37 4.38 -12.59
CA TYR A 151 -2.84 5.53 -11.84
C TYR A 151 -1.57 5.21 -11.05
N CYS A 152 -1.51 4.00 -10.49
CA CYS A 152 -0.48 3.57 -9.55
C CYS A 152 0.23 2.30 -10.01
N GLY A 153 -0.10 1.75 -11.17
CA GLY A 153 0.67 0.65 -11.74
C GLY A 153 2.12 1.07 -11.94
N GLU A 154 2.99 0.06 -11.96
CA GLU A 154 4.42 0.23 -12.23
C GLU A 154 4.66 0.75 -13.66
#